data_AF-A0A962CYI3-F1
#
_entry.id   AF-A0A962CYI3-F1
#
_cell.length_a   1.000
_cell.length_b   1.000
_cell.length_c   1.000
_cell.angle_alpha   90.00
_cell.angle_beta   90.00
_cell.angle_gamma   90.00
#
_symmetry.space_group_name_H-M   'P 1'
#
loop_
_entity.id
_entity.type
_entity.pdbx_description
1 polymer ?
#
loop_
_entity_poly.entity_id
_entity_poly.type
_entity_poly.pdbx_seq_one_letter_code
_entity_poly.pdbx_strand_id
1 'polypeptide(L)'
;MKSSPYNTLLFVSLLFFSQLLFAQENLRTPNQIIRDLKDKLYVIGETSGKYEKFIEAEKNAVSSLQMYMKNGDPAELVSASKSGVTPLMNASFMGYSSIVEEMLKSDKVRESINVTDSNGWSAWTNANFAFRQAAWICNPGIFEDPFSYVPLLVTQPYYTEYNENRYKNIRTQLEKSGAKPDMKGLIQIWNKTCINQDPETKEKVDKTDDLLELVLKEGEKVLTDLMTKK
;
A
#
# COMPACT_ATOMS: atom_id res chain seq x y z
N MET A 1 -39.85 -2.40 81.87
CA MET A 1 -40.53 -2.14 80.59
C MET A 1 -39.53 -2.30 79.46
N LYS A 2 -39.76 -3.36 78.66
CA LYS A 2 -39.33 -3.70 77.29
C LYS A 2 -37.86 -3.46 76.85
N SER A 3 -37.16 -4.59 76.78
CA SER A 3 -36.06 -4.92 75.86
C SER A 3 -36.53 -4.90 74.38
N SER A 4 -35.61 -4.64 73.45
CA SER A 4 -35.82 -4.80 72.00
C SER A 4 -34.80 -5.80 71.43
N PRO A 5 -35.17 -6.72 70.51
CA PRO A 5 -34.36 -7.85 70.09
C PRO A 5 -33.69 -7.68 68.71
N TYR A 6 -32.72 -8.55 68.44
CA TYR A 6 -32.10 -8.83 67.15
C TYR A 6 -33.12 -9.34 66.10
N ASN A 7 -32.98 -8.96 64.81
CA ASN A 7 -32.58 -9.85 63.69
C ASN A 7 -33.00 -9.35 62.28
N THR A 8 -32.01 -9.38 61.37
CA THR A 8 -32.05 -9.85 59.97
C THR A 8 -32.98 -9.18 58.94
N LEU A 9 -32.39 -8.49 57.94
CA LEU A 9 -32.46 -8.91 56.52
C LEU A 9 -31.53 -8.07 55.61
N LEU A 10 -30.85 -8.78 54.70
CA LEU A 10 -30.11 -8.26 53.55
C LEU A 10 -30.97 -7.35 52.66
N PHE A 11 -30.36 -6.43 51.91
CA PHE A 11 -30.34 -6.52 50.43
C PHE A 11 -29.31 -5.56 49.82
N VAL A 12 -28.38 -6.19 49.11
CA VAL A 12 -27.43 -5.62 48.16
C VAL A 12 -28.18 -5.17 46.91
N SER A 13 -27.98 -3.94 46.44
CA SER A 13 -28.29 -3.55 45.05
C SER A 13 -27.49 -2.31 44.63
N LEU A 14 -26.17 -2.47 44.63
CA LEU A 14 -25.21 -1.62 43.93
C LEU A 14 -25.05 -2.16 42.50
N LEU A 15 -26.09 -2.04 41.66
CA LEU A 15 -26.02 -2.43 40.26
C LEU A 15 -26.93 -1.53 39.44
N PHE A 16 -26.33 -0.73 38.57
CA PHE A 16 -26.77 -0.36 37.20
C PHE A 16 -26.03 0.92 36.75
N PHE A 17 -24.71 0.96 36.93
CA PHE A 17 -23.87 1.53 35.88
C PHE A 17 -23.44 0.34 35.03
N SER A 18 -24.32 -0.05 34.11
CA SER A 18 -23.95 -0.96 33.02
C SER A 18 -22.77 -0.32 32.32
N GLN A 19 -21.59 -0.84 32.59
CA GLN A 19 -20.42 -0.66 31.77
C GLN A 19 -20.82 -1.08 30.35
N LEU A 20 -21.10 -0.10 29.50
CA LEU A 20 -20.92 -0.25 28.07
C LEU A 20 -19.42 -0.41 27.85
N LEU A 21 -18.91 -1.61 28.13
CA LEU A 21 -17.71 -2.11 27.50
C LEU A 21 -18.06 -2.30 26.03
N PHE A 22 -18.09 -1.19 25.27
CA PHE A 22 -17.81 -1.28 23.86
C PHE A 22 -16.43 -1.92 23.79
N ALA A 23 -16.35 -3.15 23.28
CA ALA A 23 -15.08 -3.69 22.84
C ALA A 23 -14.52 -2.64 21.88
N GLN A 24 -13.50 -1.91 22.31
CA GLN A 24 -12.81 -0.96 21.45
C GLN A 24 -12.13 -1.81 20.39
N GLU A 25 -12.79 -1.95 19.25
CA GLU A 25 -12.23 -2.63 18.10
C GLU A 25 -10.94 -1.86 17.77
N ASN A 26 -9.79 -2.50 18.03
CA ASN A 26 -8.50 -1.86 17.83
C ASN A 26 -8.39 -1.51 16.34
N LEU A 27 -8.53 -0.21 16.03
CA LEU A 27 -8.47 0.30 14.67
C LEU A 27 -7.13 -0.10 14.05
N ARG A 28 -7.20 -0.73 12.87
CA ARG A 28 -6.00 -1.09 12.11
C ARG A 28 -5.28 0.18 11.66
N THR A 29 -4.00 0.30 11.97
CA THR A 29 -3.20 1.46 11.52
C THR A 29 -3.07 1.49 10.00
N PRO A 30 -2.73 2.62 9.37
CA PRO A 30 -2.58 2.71 7.91
C PRO A 30 -1.60 1.67 7.36
N ASN A 31 -0.47 1.45 8.04
CA ASN A 31 0.50 0.41 7.67
C ASN A 31 -0.07 -1.02 7.79
N GLN A 32 -0.92 -1.28 8.78
CA GLN A 32 -1.61 -2.58 8.91
C GLN A 32 -2.63 -2.76 7.80
N ILE A 33 -3.44 -1.75 7.49
CA ILE A 33 -4.43 -1.79 6.40
C ILE A 33 -3.75 -2.09 5.05
N ILE A 34 -2.65 -1.43 4.73
CA ILE A 34 -1.89 -1.66 3.49
C ILE A 34 -1.34 -3.10 3.45
N ARG A 35 -0.83 -3.62 4.57
CA ARG A 35 -0.33 -4.99 4.67
C ARG A 35 -1.45 -6.02 4.51
N ASP A 36 -2.55 -5.82 5.20
CA ASP A 36 -3.72 -6.70 5.16
C ASP A 36 -4.31 -6.72 3.73
N LEU A 37 -4.33 -5.57 3.04
CA LEU A 37 -4.71 -5.50 1.63
C LEU A 37 -3.76 -6.34 0.76
N LYS A 38 -2.44 -6.18 0.90
CA LYS A 38 -1.46 -6.99 0.15
C LYS A 38 -1.70 -8.48 0.32
N ASP A 39 -1.85 -8.94 1.54
CA ASP A 39 -2.07 -10.36 1.84
C ASP A 39 -3.41 -10.83 1.25
N LYS A 40 -4.45 -9.98 1.31
CA LYS A 40 -5.75 -10.28 0.70
C LYS A 40 -5.70 -10.36 -0.83
N LEU A 41 -5.00 -9.45 -1.50
CA LEU A 41 -4.84 -9.49 -2.96
C LEU A 41 -4.09 -10.75 -3.38
N TYR A 42 -3.04 -11.15 -2.66
CA TYR A 42 -2.34 -12.41 -2.92
C TYR A 42 -3.30 -13.62 -2.85
N VAL A 43 -4.08 -13.73 -1.77
CA VAL A 43 -5.07 -14.81 -1.63
C VAL A 43 -6.10 -14.80 -2.76
N ILE A 44 -6.57 -13.62 -3.20
CA ILE A 44 -7.51 -13.51 -4.31
C ILE A 44 -6.87 -14.03 -5.60
N GLY A 45 -5.61 -13.65 -5.86
CA GLY A 45 -4.83 -14.09 -7.01
C GLY A 45 -4.67 -15.61 -7.06
N GLU A 46 -4.29 -16.23 -5.94
CA GLU A 46 -4.10 -17.68 -5.83
C GLU A 46 -5.40 -18.49 -5.96
N THR A 47 -6.55 -17.91 -5.58
CA THR A 47 -7.80 -18.66 -5.48
C THR A 47 -8.76 -18.42 -6.63
N SER A 48 -8.95 -17.17 -7.05
CA SER A 48 -9.98 -16.82 -8.04
C SER A 48 -9.47 -15.97 -9.18
N GLY A 49 -8.46 -15.13 -8.97
CA GLY A 49 -7.93 -14.20 -9.96
C GLY A 49 -8.94 -13.17 -10.50
N LYS A 50 -10.18 -13.13 -10.00
CA LYS A 50 -11.24 -12.27 -10.54
C LYS A 50 -11.01 -10.81 -10.14
N TYR A 51 -10.92 -9.94 -11.13
CA TYR A 51 -10.69 -8.51 -10.96
C TYR A 51 -11.66 -7.86 -9.97
N GLU A 52 -12.95 -8.19 -10.02
CA GLU A 52 -13.98 -7.59 -9.15
C GLU A 52 -13.70 -7.84 -7.66
N LYS A 53 -13.11 -8.99 -7.31
CA LYS A 53 -12.74 -9.31 -5.93
C LYS A 53 -11.56 -8.48 -5.44
N PHE A 54 -10.60 -8.18 -6.31
CA PHE A 54 -9.50 -7.28 -5.94
C PHE A 54 -10.03 -5.86 -5.67
N ILE A 55 -10.98 -5.38 -6.48
CA ILE A 55 -11.63 -4.08 -6.29
C ILE A 55 -12.44 -4.05 -4.99
N GLU A 56 -13.18 -5.11 -4.68
CA GLU A 56 -13.89 -5.22 -3.40
C GLU A 56 -12.92 -5.16 -2.20
N ALA A 57 -11.79 -5.87 -2.29
CA ALA A 57 -10.76 -5.84 -1.24
C ALA A 57 -10.16 -4.44 -1.05
N GLU A 58 -9.83 -3.74 -2.15
CA GLU A 58 -9.33 -2.36 -2.08
C GLU A 58 -10.38 -1.40 -1.49
N LYS A 59 -11.65 -1.51 -1.90
CA LYS A 59 -12.75 -0.70 -1.32
C LYS A 59 -12.91 -0.91 0.18
N ASN A 60 -12.78 -2.16 0.64
CA ASN A 60 -12.84 -2.47 2.06
C ASN A 60 -11.65 -1.86 2.82
N ALA A 61 -10.44 -1.93 2.25
CA ALA A 61 -9.27 -1.26 2.81
C ALA A 61 -9.41 0.27 2.87
N VAL A 62 -10.00 0.89 1.83
CA VAL A 62 -10.33 2.34 1.84
C VAL A 62 -11.32 2.65 2.95
N SER A 63 -12.34 1.81 3.15
CA SER A 63 -13.33 2.00 4.23
C SER A 63 -12.69 1.90 5.61
N SER A 64 -11.78 0.94 5.81
CA SER A 64 -10.98 0.84 7.04
C SER A 64 -10.08 2.06 7.25
N LEU A 65 -9.46 2.59 6.19
CA LEU A 65 -8.63 3.79 6.26
C LEU A 65 -9.47 5.02 6.61
N GLN A 66 -10.64 5.20 6.02
CA GLN A 66 -11.57 6.28 6.36
C GLN A 66 -12.00 6.22 7.82
N MET A 67 -12.28 5.02 8.33
CA MET A 67 -12.60 4.82 9.74
C MET A 67 -11.41 5.16 10.65
N TYR A 68 -10.19 4.78 10.23
CA TYR A 68 -8.96 5.17 10.94
C TYR A 68 -8.76 6.69 10.93
N MET A 69 -8.91 7.36 9.78
CA MET A 69 -8.74 8.80 9.67
C MET A 69 -9.75 9.58 10.52
N LYS A 70 -10.94 9.01 10.78
CA LYS A 70 -11.96 9.63 11.63
C LYS A 70 -11.71 9.43 13.13
N ASN A 71 -11.22 8.26 13.54
CA ASN A 71 -11.25 7.82 14.93
C ASN A 71 -9.87 7.44 15.51
N GLY A 72 -8.85 7.30 14.68
CA GLY A 72 -7.49 6.88 15.03
C GLY A 72 -6.57 8.05 15.36
N ASP A 73 -5.31 7.75 15.65
CA ASP A 73 -4.27 8.75 15.89
C ASP A 73 -3.76 9.32 14.55
N PRO A 74 -3.93 10.61 14.26
CA PRO A 74 -3.41 11.22 13.04
C PRO A 74 -1.89 11.10 12.86
N ALA A 75 -1.12 10.87 13.92
CA ALA A 75 0.33 10.62 13.83
C ALA A 75 0.68 9.36 13.04
N GLU A 76 -0.15 8.32 13.11
CA GLU A 76 0.09 7.04 12.41
C GLU A 76 -0.09 7.15 10.89
N LEU A 77 -0.74 8.19 10.38
CA LEU A 77 -0.84 8.46 8.93
C LEU A 77 0.52 8.76 8.29
N VAL A 78 1.48 9.24 9.09
CA VAL A 78 2.82 9.63 8.65
C VAL A 78 3.93 8.93 9.44
N SER A 79 3.56 7.98 10.31
CA SER A 79 4.53 7.24 11.14
C SER A 79 5.43 6.38 10.26
N ALA A 80 6.72 6.73 10.26
CA ALA A 80 7.73 6.08 9.45
C ALA A 80 8.31 4.84 10.14
N SER A 81 8.69 3.84 9.37
CA SER A 81 9.49 2.71 9.86
C SER A 81 10.88 3.18 10.32
N LYS A 82 11.68 2.27 10.90
CA LYS A 82 13.09 2.56 11.25
C LYS A 82 13.93 3.02 10.06
N SER A 83 13.58 2.62 8.84
CA SER A 83 14.26 3.05 7.60
C SER A 83 13.63 4.30 6.98
N GLY A 84 12.67 4.96 7.65
CA GLY A 84 12.02 6.17 7.14
C GLY A 84 10.84 5.91 6.19
N VAL A 85 10.40 4.66 6.01
CA VAL A 85 9.31 4.34 5.09
C VAL A 85 7.95 4.70 5.71
N THR A 86 7.21 5.61 5.08
CA THR A 86 5.87 6.04 5.51
C THR A 86 4.76 5.16 4.92
N PRO A 87 3.52 5.21 5.44
CA PRO A 87 2.42 4.46 4.84
C PRO A 87 2.12 4.92 3.40
N LEU A 88 2.28 6.22 3.08
CA LEU A 88 2.10 6.74 1.73
C LEU A 88 3.11 6.15 0.75
N MET A 89 4.38 5.97 1.17
CA MET A 89 5.40 5.29 0.38
C MET A 89 5.03 3.82 0.12
N ASN A 90 4.60 3.09 1.16
CA ASN A 90 4.16 1.69 1.00
C ASN A 90 2.97 1.57 0.04
N ALA A 91 1.94 2.40 0.19
CA ALA A 91 0.78 2.39 -0.71
C ALA A 91 1.18 2.72 -2.16
N SER A 92 2.09 3.68 -2.35
CA SER A 92 2.60 4.08 -3.67
C SER A 92 3.43 2.96 -4.31
N PHE A 93 4.30 2.30 -3.55
CA PHE A 93 5.11 1.17 -4.02
C PHE A 93 4.25 -0.01 -4.47
N MET A 94 3.19 -0.28 -3.69
CA MET A 94 2.25 -1.37 -3.95
C MET A 94 1.23 -1.05 -5.04
N GLY A 95 1.15 0.19 -5.54
CA GLY A 95 0.20 0.55 -6.60
C GLY A 95 -1.25 0.71 -6.11
N TYR A 96 -1.48 1.01 -4.83
CA TYR A 96 -2.82 1.15 -4.24
C TYR A 96 -3.39 2.56 -4.42
N SER A 97 -3.78 2.89 -5.66
CA SER A 97 -4.21 4.23 -6.05
C SER A 97 -5.37 4.78 -5.22
N SER A 98 -6.36 3.96 -4.88
CA SER A 98 -7.51 4.42 -4.08
C SER A 98 -7.13 4.72 -2.63
N ILE A 99 -6.15 3.98 -2.10
CA ILE A 99 -5.58 4.23 -0.76
C ILE A 99 -4.77 5.53 -0.76
N VAL A 100 -3.92 5.73 -1.77
CA VAL A 100 -3.15 6.97 -1.93
C VAL A 100 -4.08 8.18 -2.01
N GLU A 101 -5.11 8.11 -2.85
CA GLU A 101 -6.11 9.17 -2.98
C GLU A 101 -6.76 9.53 -1.64
N GLU A 102 -7.20 8.53 -0.88
CA GLU A 102 -7.83 8.75 0.42
C GLU A 102 -6.86 9.35 1.43
N MET A 103 -5.62 8.84 1.50
CA MET A 103 -4.58 9.37 2.38
C MET A 103 -4.27 10.84 2.09
N LEU A 104 -4.22 11.22 0.81
CA LEU A 104 -3.91 12.58 0.37
C LEU A 104 -4.99 13.61 0.74
N LYS A 105 -6.15 13.20 1.25
CA LYS A 105 -7.16 14.12 1.83
C LYS A 105 -6.69 14.74 3.14
N SER A 106 -5.76 14.10 3.87
CA SER A 106 -5.18 14.62 5.11
C SER A 106 -4.09 15.67 4.84
N ASP A 107 -4.23 16.86 5.45
CA ASP A 107 -3.20 17.91 5.43
C ASP A 107 -1.84 17.41 5.89
N LYS A 108 -1.82 16.63 6.98
CA LYS A 108 -0.58 16.09 7.56
C LYS A 108 0.15 15.16 6.57
N VAL A 109 -0.59 14.38 5.80
CA VAL A 109 0.00 13.53 4.75
C VAL A 109 0.59 14.41 3.64
N ARG A 110 -0.15 15.44 3.18
CA ARG A 110 0.33 16.39 2.17
C ARG A 110 1.58 17.16 2.61
N GLU A 111 1.63 17.61 3.86
CA GLU A 111 2.81 18.29 4.44
C GLU A 111 4.07 17.39 4.41
N SER A 112 3.88 16.08 4.55
CA SER A 112 4.95 15.08 4.51
C SER A 112 5.21 14.47 3.12
N ILE A 113 4.54 14.94 2.06
CA ILE A 113 4.49 14.24 0.76
C ILE A 113 5.87 14.03 0.10
N ASN A 114 6.82 14.92 0.40
CA ASN A 114 8.17 14.92 -0.17
C ASN A 114 9.24 14.32 0.77
N VAL A 115 8.85 13.77 1.93
CA VAL A 115 9.82 13.06 2.79
C VAL A 115 10.37 11.85 2.03
N THR A 116 11.62 11.50 2.32
CA THR A 116 12.30 10.34 1.73
C THR A 116 12.72 9.36 2.81
N ASP A 117 12.73 8.08 2.47
CA ASP A 117 13.33 7.05 3.32
C ASP A 117 14.87 7.16 3.35
N SER A 118 15.54 6.23 4.04
CA SER A 118 17.00 6.17 4.15
C SER A 118 17.73 5.94 2.80
N ASN A 119 17.02 5.51 1.77
CA ASN A 119 17.55 5.29 0.43
C ASN A 119 17.26 6.47 -0.52
N GLY A 120 16.58 7.53 -0.05
CA GLY A 120 16.16 8.66 -0.86
C GLY A 120 14.84 8.45 -1.58
N TRP A 121 14.06 7.41 -1.24
CA TRP A 121 12.80 7.12 -1.92
C TRP A 121 11.66 7.92 -1.30
N SER A 122 11.04 8.78 -2.11
CA SER A 122 9.75 9.42 -1.78
C SER A 122 8.57 8.55 -2.20
N ALA A 123 7.34 8.95 -1.84
CA ALA A 123 6.13 8.33 -2.38
C ALA A 123 6.09 8.42 -3.92
N TRP A 124 6.51 9.55 -4.48
CA TRP A 124 6.59 9.75 -5.94
C TRP A 124 7.62 8.81 -6.59
N THR A 125 8.78 8.61 -5.96
CA THR A 125 9.79 7.65 -6.43
C THR A 125 9.23 6.22 -6.44
N ASN A 126 8.57 5.82 -5.34
CA ASN A 126 7.95 4.49 -5.20
C ASN A 126 6.87 4.23 -6.27
N ALA A 127 6.04 5.25 -6.57
CA ALA A 127 5.03 5.14 -7.61
C ALA A 127 5.63 4.95 -9.00
N ASN A 128 6.67 5.72 -9.33
CA ASN A 128 7.31 5.65 -10.65
C ASN A 128 8.21 4.42 -10.83
N PHE A 129 8.64 3.79 -9.73
CA PHE A 129 9.35 2.50 -9.78
C PHE A 129 8.43 1.35 -10.21
N ALA A 130 7.11 1.48 -10.02
CA ALA A 130 6.09 0.53 -10.47
C ALA A 130 6.38 -0.95 -10.14
N PHE A 131 6.88 -1.22 -8.93
CA PHE A 131 7.44 -2.52 -8.53
C PHE A 131 6.64 -3.73 -9.01
N ARG A 132 5.30 -3.71 -8.86
CA ARG A 132 4.44 -4.86 -9.16
C ARG A 132 4.32 -5.17 -10.65
N GLN A 133 4.76 -4.27 -11.53
CA GLN A 133 4.78 -4.45 -12.98
C GLN A 133 6.18 -4.33 -13.59
N ALA A 134 7.18 -3.88 -12.81
CA ALA A 134 8.53 -3.62 -13.29
C ALA A 134 9.62 -4.47 -12.60
N ALA A 135 9.28 -5.25 -11.56
CA ALA A 135 10.26 -6.05 -10.81
C ALA A 135 11.08 -7.00 -11.70
N TRP A 136 10.46 -7.61 -12.71
CA TRP A 136 11.13 -8.57 -13.60
C TRP A 136 12.02 -7.93 -14.67
N ILE A 137 11.85 -6.65 -15.00
CA ILE A 137 12.85 -5.94 -15.83
C ILE A 137 13.99 -5.39 -14.96
N CYS A 138 13.70 -5.06 -13.70
CA CYS A 138 14.70 -4.61 -12.72
C CYS A 138 15.64 -5.75 -12.31
N ASN A 139 15.11 -6.97 -12.20
CA ASN A 139 15.83 -8.19 -11.89
C ASN A 139 15.23 -9.39 -12.64
N PRO A 140 15.67 -9.66 -13.88
CA PRO A 140 15.18 -10.80 -14.68
C PRO A 140 15.35 -12.17 -14.01
N GLY A 141 16.34 -12.31 -13.13
CA GLY A 141 16.54 -13.53 -12.31
C GLY A 141 15.39 -13.84 -11.35
N ILE A 142 14.41 -12.95 -11.18
CA ILE A 142 13.23 -13.19 -10.35
C ILE A 142 12.43 -14.42 -10.79
N PHE A 143 12.48 -14.80 -12.07
CA PHE A 143 11.80 -15.98 -12.60
C PHE A 143 12.48 -17.30 -12.22
N GLU A 144 13.70 -17.26 -11.66
CA GLU A 144 14.41 -18.45 -11.19
C GLU A 144 13.84 -18.98 -9.85
N ASP A 145 13.14 -18.12 -9.10
CA ASP A 145 12.53 -18.47 -7.82
C ASP A 145 10.99 -18.26 -7.85
N PRO A 146 10.19 -19.34 -7.82
CA PRO A 146 8.73 -19.21 -7.77
C PRO A 146 8.22 -18.45 -6.55
N PHE A 147 8.92 -18.47 -5.41
CA PHE A 147 8.49 -17.70 -4.25
C PHE A 147 8.65 -16.18 -4.46
N SER A 148 9.50 -15.79 -5.40
CA SER A 148 9.71 -14.39 -5.76
C SER A 148 8.73 -13.90 -6.83
N TYR A 149 8.50 -14.66 -7.91
CA TYR A 149 7.65 -14.18 -9.02
C TYR A 149 6.17 -14.55 -8.89
N VAL A 150 5.81 -15.70 -8.29
CA VAL A 150 4.39 -16.12 -8.21
C VAL A 150 3.53 -15.06 -7.50
N PRO A 151 3.93 -14.50 -6.34
CA PRO A 151 3.14 -13.46 -5.68
C PRO A 151 2.97 -12.18 -6.51
N LEU A 152 3.87 -11.91 -7.46
CA LEU A 152 3.72 -10.80 -8.42
C LEU A 152 2.75 -11.18 -9.54
N LEU A 153 2.92 -12.36 -10.12
CA LEU A 153 2.16 -12.87 -11.26
C LEU A 153 0.67 -13.03 -10.93
N VAL A 154 0.33 -13.69 -9.83
CA VAL A 154 -1.08 -14.00 -9.50
C VAL A 154 -1.91 -12.76 -9.18
N THR A 155 -1.25 -11.64 -8.90
CA THR A 155 -1.93 -10.36 -8.65
C THR A 155 -1.98 -9.44 -9.87
N GLN A 156 -1.41 -9.83 -11.01
CA GLN A 156 -1.42 -8.98 -12.21
C GLN A 156 -2.80 -8.50 -12.65
N PRO A 157 -3.88 -9.30 -12.58
CA PRO A 157 -5.23 -8.83 -12.92
C PRO A 157 -5.62 -7.52 -12.21
N TYR A 158 -5.21 -7.32 -10.95
CA TYR A 158 -5.47 -6.07 -10.23
C TYR A 158 -4.83 -4.84 -10.90
N TYR A 159 -3.65 -4.99 -11.51
CA TYR A 159 -2.90 -3.90 -12.14
C TYR A 159 -3.22 -3.73 -13.63
N THR A 160 -3.54 -4.81 -14.34
CA THR A 160 -3.65 -4.81 -15.81
C THR A 160 -5.08 -4.64 -16.33
N GLU A 161 -6.11 -4.99 -15.55
CA GLU A 161 -7.52 -4.88 -15.99
C GLU A 161 -8.16 -3.53 -15.66
N TYR A 162 -7.41 -2.62 -15.04
CA TYR A 162 -7.88 -1.27 -14.75
C TYR A 162 -7.63 -0.34 -15.94
N ASN A 163 -8.68 0.40 -16.36
CA ASN A 163 -8.65 1.24 -17.58
C ASN A 163 -7.54 2.30 -17.59
N GLU A 164 -7.14 2.81 -16.43
CA GLU A 164 -6.01 3.73 -16.29
C GLU A 164 -4.96 3.06 -15.40
N ASN A 165 -3.69 3.01 -15.79
CA ASN A 165 -2.71 2.30 -14.98
C ASN A 165 -2.62 2.91 -13.55
N ARG A 166 -2.67 2.07 -12.51
CA ARG A 166 -2.71 2.50 -11.11
C ARG A 166 -1.52 3.34 -10.69
N TYR A 167 -0.32 3.01 -11.17
CA TYR A 167 0.89 3.79 -10.87
C TYR A 167 0.87 5.17 -11.54
N LYS A 168 0.32 5.28 -12.76
CA LYS A 168 0.11 6.57 -13.43
C LYS A 168 -0.89 7.45 -12.67
N ASN A 169 -1.97 6.85 -12.17
CA ASN A 169 -2.93 7.54 -11.33
C ASN A 169 -2.28 8.04 -10.03
N ILE A 170 -1.52 7.19 -9.33
CA ILE A 170 -0.78 7.58 -8.11
C ILE A 170 0.17 8.74 -8.38
N ARG A 171 0.99 8.65 -9.44
CA ARG A 171 1.89 9.75 -9.83
C ARG A 171 1.12 11.06 -10.01
N THR A 172 0.02 11.01 -10.77
CA THR A 172 -0.84 12.17 -11.03
C THR A 172 -1.41 12.76 -9.74
N GLN A 173 -1.90 11.91 -8.84
CA GLN A 173 -2.45 12.33 -7.53
C GLN A 173 -1.38 12.98 -6.65
N LEU A 174 -0.19 12.39 -6.59
CA LEU A 174 0.94 12.90 -5.82
C LEU A 174 1.40 14.27 -6.36
N GLU A 175 1.57 14.39 -7.68
CA GLU A 175 1.98 15.65 -8.33
C GLU A 175 0.94 16.76 -8.12
N LYS A 176 -0.36 16.46 -8.30
CA LYS A 176 -1.45 17.39 -7.99
C LYS A 176 -1.48 17.82 -6.52
N SER A 177 -0.95 16.99 -5.63
CA SER A 177 -0.89 17.25 -4.19
C SER A 177 0.42 17.90 -3.74
N GLY A 178 1.29 18.31 -4.68
CA GLY A 178 2.53 19.04 -4.38
C GLY A 178 3.77 18.16 -4.20
N ALA A 179 3.73 16.89 -4.61
CA ALA A 179 4.95 16.11 -4.76
C ALA A 179 5.86 16.76 -5.80
N LYS A 180 7.17 16.75 -5.56
CA LYS A 180 8.19 17.33 -6.43
C LYS A 180 8.80 16.23 -7.30
N PRO A 181 8.53 16.20 -8.62
CA PRO A 181 9.17 15.25 -9.52
C PRO A 181 10.69 15.45 -9.57
N ASP A 182 11.42 14.33 -9.58
CA ASP A 182 12.86 14.31 -9.84
C ASP A 182 13.20 13.09 -10.71
N MET A 183 13.02 13.23 -12.02
CA MET A 183 13.25 12.13 -12.97
C MET A 183 14.73 11.73 -13.03
N LYS A 184 15.65 12.69 -12.91
CA LYS A 184 17.09 12.41 -12.91
C LYS A 184 17.49 11.60 -11.68
N GLY A 185 17.03 12.01 -10.49
CA GLY A 185 17.24 11.27 -9.25
C GLY A 185 16.60 9.88 -9.31
N LEU A 186 15.40 9.77 -9.87
CA LEU A 186 14.71 8.49 -10.04
C LEU A 186 15.48 7.52 -10.96
N ILE A 187 16.02 7.98 -12.09
CA ILE A 187 16.86 7.14 -12.97
C ILE A 187 18.14 6.69 -12.26
N GLN A 188 18.75 7.55 -11.43
CA GLN A 188 19.90 7.17 -10.61
C GLN A 188 19.53 6.12 -9.56
N ILE A 189 18.40 6.29 -8.90
CA ILE A 189 17.85 5.32 -7.94
C ILE A 189 17.58 3.98 -8.63
N TRP A 190 16.92 3.99 -9.78
CA TRP A 190 16.68 2.77 -10.57
C TRP A 190 17.98 2.04 -10.87
N ASN A 191 18.98 2.73 -11.43
CA ASN A 191 20.26 2.11 -11.78
C ASN A 191 21.02 1.57 -10.57
N LYS A 192 20.88 2.21 -9.40
CA LYS A 192 21.48 1.73 -8.15
C LYS A 192 20.76 0.50 -7.59
N THR A 193 19.44 0.41 -7.78
CA THR A 193 18.59 -0.66 -7.25
C THR A 193 18.55 -1.87 -8.18
N CYS A 194 18.38 -1.65 -9.48
CA CYS A 194 18.23 -2.65 -10.53
C CYS A 194 19.58 -3.01 -11.14
N ILE A 195 20.50 -3.51 -10.31
CA ILE A 195 21.86 -3.86 -10.73
C ILE A 195 21.91 -5.07 -11.68
N ASN A 196 20.84 -5.86 -11.71
CA ASN A 196 20.72 -7.09 -12.50
C ASN A 196 19.87 -6.91 -13.77
N GLN A 197 19.38 -5.70 -14.07
CA GLN A 197 18.66 -5.44 -15.32
C GLN A 197 19.56 -5.75 -16.53
N ASP A 198 18.97 -6.17 -17.64
CA ASP A 198 19.75 -6.47 -18.84
C ASP A 198 20.33 -5.17 -19.47
N PRO A 199 21.42 -5.28 -20.26
CA PRO A 199 22.07 -4.10 -20.84
C PRO A 199 21.17 -3.26 -21.75
N GLU A 200 20.22 -3.88 -22.47
CA GLU A 200 19.29 -3.17 -23.36
C GLU A 200 18.29 -2.35 -22.54
N THR A 201 17.71 -2.93 -21.48
CA THR A 201 16.86 -2.22 -20.52
C THR A 201 17.61 -1.06 -19.88
N LYS A 202 18.85 -1.29 -19.44
CA LYS A 202 19.68 -0.23 -18.87
C LYS A 202 19.87 0.94 -19.84
N GLU A 203 20.20 0.65 -21.09
CA GLU A 203 20.38 1.68 -22.12
C GLU A 203 19.10 2.50 -22.35
N LYS A 204 17.93 1.84 -22.37
CA LYS A 204 16.63 2.52 -22.48
C LYS A 204 16.35 3.40 -21.27
N VAL A 205 16.63 2.91 -20.06
CA VAL A 205 16.46 3.66 -18.81
C VAL A 205 17.36 4.89 -18.77
N ASP A 206 18.60 4.77 -19.21
CA ASP A 206 19.56 5.90 -19.21
C ASP A 206 19.17 7.01 -20.21
N LYS A 207 18.29 6.71 -21.17
CA LYS A 207 17.86 7.62 -22.25
C LYS A 207 16.41 8.09 -22.14
N THR A 208 15.63 7.56 -21.20
CA THR A 208 14.19 7.89 -21.11
C THR A 208 13.96 9.24 -20.43
N ASP A 209 12.98 9.98 -20.94
CA ASP A 209 12.45 11.18 -20.28
C ASP A 209 11.34 10.85 -19.26
N ASP A 210 10.77 9.64 -19.34
CA ASP A 210 9.74 9.16 -18.44
C ASP A 210 10.00 7.70 -18.07
N LEU A 211 10.52 7.49 -16.85
CA LEU A 211 10.84 6.14 -16.39
C LEU A 211 9.58 5.29 -16.23
N LEU A 212 8.50 5.86 -15.68
CA LEU A 212 7.27 5.10 -15.41
C LEU A 212 6.67 4.54 -16.70
N GLU A 213 6.59 5.37 -17.74
CA GLU A 213 6.09 4.93 -19.05
C GLU A 213 6.95 3.81 -19.65
N LEU A 214 8.28 3.95 -19.57
CA LEU A 214 9.21 2.93 -20.05
C LEU A 214 9.02 1.60 -19.32
N VAL A 215 9.06 1.62 -17.98
CA VAL A 215 9.09 0.39 -17.18
C VAL A 215 7.76 -0.35 -17.21
N LEU A 216 6.63 0.36 -17.33
CA LEU A 216 5.33 -0.27 -17.53
C LEU A 216 5.25 -0.97 -18.89
N LYS A 217 5.74 -0.32 -19.96
CA LYS A 217 5.73 -0.88 -21.32
C LYS A 217 6.64 -2.10 -21.44
N GLU A 218 7.89 -2.00 -20.98
CA GLU A 218 8.83 -3.13 -21.02
C GLU A 218 8.37 -4.26 -20.08
N GLY A 219 7.80 -3.91 -18.93
CA GLY A 219 7.20 -4.86 -17.99
C GLY A 219 6.03 -5.65 -18.59
N GLU A 220 5.10 -4.97 -19.26
CA GLU A 220 3.96 -5.59 -19.97
C GLU A 220 4.41 -6.52 -21.09
N LYS A 221 5.46 -6.14 -21.83
CA LYS A 221 6.05 -6.98 -22.87
C LYS A 221 6.56 -8.31 -22.29
N VAL A 222 7.34 -8.26 -21.19
CA VAL A 222 7.85 -9.48 -20.53
C VAL A 222 6.70 -10.35 -20.02
N LEU A 223 5.67 -9.74 -19.41
CA LEU A 223 4.49 -10.48 -18.95
C LEU A 223 3.75 -11.15 -20.10
N THR A 224 3.55 -10.45 -21.21
CA THR A 224 2.89 -10.99 -22.41
C THR A 224 3.69 -12.15 -23.01
N ASP A 225 5.01 -12.01 -23.10
CA ASP A 225 5.89 -13.08 -23.60
C ASP A 225 5.82 -14.33 -22.70
N LEU A 226 5.75 -14.14 -21.37
CA LEU A 226 5.59 -15.25 -20.42
C LEU A 226 4.25 -15.97 -20.60
N MET A 227 3.17 -15.23 -20.85
CA MET A 227 1.81 -15.80 -20.98
C MET A 227 1.54 -16.42 -22.36
N THR A 228 2.28 -16.01 -23.40
CA THR A 228 2.09 -16.46 -24.79
C THR A 228 3.05 -17.56 -25.22
N LYS A 229 4.21 -17.72 -24.56
CA LYS A 229 5.11 -18.87 -24.72
C LYS A 229 4.48 -20.12 -24.08
N LYS A 230 3.58 -20.76 -24.83
CA LYS A 230 3.18 -22.16 -24.63
C LYS A 230 4.09 -23.10 -25.40
#